data_AF-R8NJH1-F1
#
_entry.id   AF-R8NJH1-F1
#
_cell.length_a   1.000
_cell.length_b   1.000
_cell.length_c   1.000
_cell.angle_alpha   90.00
_cell.angle_beta   90.00
_cell.angle_gamma   90.00
#
_symmetry.space_group_name_H-M   'P 1'
#
loop_
_entity.id
_entity.type
_entity.pdbx_description
1 polymer ?
#
loop_
_entity_poly.entity_id
_entity_poly.type
_entity_poly.pdbx_seq_one_letter_code
_entity_poly.pdbx_strand_id
1 'polypeptide(L)'
;MENMELEDRLALIEFRQQLLFENTEFSRFLFETKVTKEQLDRIFDLMDALSEEIREEKLITHSSYEQQIYEIVPAKRGNYHFAESISRILHEGRRWPEVFEHVYGSMEKFKSYLNKK
;
A
#
# COMPACT_ATOMS: atom_id res chain seq x y z
N MET A 1 24.05 1.37 21.42
CA MET A 1 23.22 0.21 21.03
C MET A 1 21.92 0.20 21.80
N GLU A 2 21.94 0.17 23.13
CA GLU A 2 20.73 0.14 23.97
C GLU A 2 19.77 1.33 23.76
N ASN A 3 20.31 2.54 23.52
CA ASN A 3 19.48 3.74 23.27
C ASN A 3 18.77 3.71 21.90
N MET A 4 19.40 3.11 20.88
CA MET A 4 18.85 3.01 19.53
C MET A 4 17.69 2.01 19.47
N GLU A 5 17.83 0.88 20.16
CA GLU A 5 16.75 -0.11 20.28
C GLU A 5 15.53 0.46 21.02
N LEU A 6 15.75 1.32 22.02
CA LEU A 6 14.66 2.02 22.72
C LEU A 6 13.96 3.04 21.81
N GLU A 7 14.72 3.80 21.02
CA GLU A 7 14.18 4.75 20.03
C GLU A 7 13.35 4.03 18.96
N ASP A 8 13.85 2.92 18.41
CA ASP A 8 13.13 2.11 17.41
C ASP A 8 11.82 1.54 17.96
N ARG A 9 11.85 1.06 19.21
CA ARG A 9 10.65 0.56 19.91
C ARG A 9 9.65 1.68 20.20
N LEU A 10 10.13 2.87 20.57
CA LEU A 10 9.27 4.02 20.80
C LEU A 10 8.60 4.46 19.50
N ALA A 11 9.35 4.60 18.41
CA ALA A 11 8.84 4.96 17.09
C ALA A 11 7.78 3.96 16.59
N LEU A 12 8.00 2.66 16.82
CA LEU A 12 7.00 1.63 16.51
C LEU A 12 5.71 1.83 17.31
N ILE A 13 5.81 2.10 18.61
CA ILE A 13 4.64 2.31 19.48
C ILE A 13 3.88 3.57 19.09
N GLU A 14 4.58 4.68 18.86
CA GLU A 14 4.00 5.96 18.45
C GLU A 14 3.26 5.81 17.12
N PHE A 15 3.87 5.14 16.13
CA PHE A 15 3.21 4.86 14.86
C PHE A 15 1.95 4.01 15.04
N ARG A 16 2.03 2.94 15.83
CA ARG A 16 0.84 2.08 16.12
C ARG A 16 -0.26 2.85 16.84
N GLN A 17 0.10 3.76 17.75
CA GLN A 17 -0.86 4.61 18.45
C GLN A 17 -1.52 5.59 17.48
N GLN A 18 -0.74 6.20 16.58
CA GLN A 18 -1.28 7.08 15.54
C GLN A 18 -2.29 6.36 14.65
N LEU A 19 -1.99 5.13 14.20
CA LEU A 19 -2.91 4.34 13.39
C LEU A 19 -4.25 4.07 14.11
N LEU A 20 -4.20 3.78 15.42
CA LEU A 20 -5.40 3.59 16.23
C LEU A 20 -6.20 4.88 16.41
N PHE A 21 -5.53 6.03 16.54
CA PHE A 21 -6.17 7.32 16.67
C PHE A 21 -6.85 7.77 15.38
N GLU A 22 -6.14 7.68 14.24
CA GLU A 22 -6.68 8.02 12.91
C GLU A 22 -7.89 7.14 12.56
N ASN A 23 -7.82 5.85 12.89
CA ASN A 23 -8.93 4.90 12.82
C ASN A 23 -9.64 4.83 11.46
N THR A 24 -8.95 5.23 10.38
CA THR A 24 -9.44 5.11 9.01
C THR A 24 -9.37 3.64 8.57
N GLU A 25 -10.03 3.30 7.46
CA GLU A 25 -9.92 1.96 6.87
C GLU A 25 -8.46 1.60 6.57
N PHE A 26 -7.70 2.53 5.98
CA PHE A 26 -6.29 2.31 5.70
C PHE A 26 -5.46 2.18 6.98
N SER A 27 -5.70 3.04 7.98
CA SER A 27 -4.96 2.98 9.25
C SER A 27 -5.20 1.65 9.99
N ARG A 28 -6.44 1.15 9.98
CA ARG A 28 -6.78 -0.18 10.52
C ARG A 28 -6.10 -1.31 9.75
N PHE A 29 -6.16 -1.26 8.41
CA PHE A 29 -5.50 -2.24 7.55
C PHE A 29 -4.00 -2.34 7.84
N LEU A 30 -3.30 -1.20 7.93
CA LEU A 30 -1.88 -1.15 8.27
C LEU A 30 -1.59 -1.74 9.66
N PHE A 31 -2.44 -1.42 10.65
CA PHE A 31 -2.30 -1.92 12.02
C PHE A 31 -2.44 -3.45 12.10
N GLU A 32 -3.46 -4.02 11.45
CA GLU A 32 -3.76 -5.45 11.40
C GLU A 32 -2.71 -6.24 10.62
N THR A 33 -2.24 -5.67 9.51
CA THR A 33 -1.24 -6.31 8.66
C THR A 33 0.18 -6.18 9.20
N LYS A 34 0.38 -5.39 10.27
CA LYS A 34 1.67 -5.13 10.93
C LYS A 34 2.69 -4.45 10.01
N VAL A 35 2.22 -3.58 9.12
CA VAL A 35 3.10 -2.73 8.32
C VAL A 35 3.80 -1.74 9.25
N THR A 36 5.11 -1.56 9.09
CA THR A 36 5.89 -0.56 9.85
C THR A 36 5.83 0.81 9.19
N LYS A 37 6.25 1.86 9.91
CA LYS A 37 6.30 3.21 9.35
C LYS A 37 7.22 3.29 8.12
N GLU A 38 8.42 2.71 8.21
CA GLU A 38 9.36 2.65 7.08
C GLU A 38 8.79 1.90 5.86
N GLN A 39 8.06 0.81 6.10
CA GLN A 39 7.40 0.07 5.02
C GLN A 39 6.27 0.89 4.39
N LEU A 40 5.49 1.61 5.20
CA LEU A 40 4.45 2.51 4.70
C LEU A 40 5.06 3.62 3.83
N ASP A 41 6.14 4.25 4.30
CA ASP A 41 6.81 5.32 3.57
C ASP A 41 7.32 4.81 2.21
N ARG A 42 7.96 3.63 2.19
CA ARG A 42 8.36 2.97 0.94
C ARG A 42 7.20 2.57 0.05
N ILE A 43 6.04 2.20 0.61
CA ILE A 43 4.82 1.96 -0.18
C ILE A 43 4.37 3.26 -0.83
N PHE A 44 4.39 4.39 -0.12
CA PHE A 44 4.04 5.69 -0.72
C PHE A 44 5.03 6.11 -1.80
N ASP A 45 6.34 5.94 -1.57
CA ASP A 45 7.36 6.19 -2.59
C ASP A 45 7.12 5.33 -3.85
N LEU A 46 6.73 4.06 -3.67
CA LEU A 46 6.35 3.18 -4.77
C LEU A 46 5.11 3.70 -5.50
N MET A 47 4.06 4.11 -4.78
CA MET A 47 2.84 4.62 -5.43
C MET A 47 3.11 5.90 -6.22
N ASP A 48 3.96 6.80 -5.72
CA ASP A 48 4.42 7.99 -6.44
C ASP A 48 5.20 7.61 -7.71
N ALA A 49 6.15 6.67 -7.60
CA ALA A 49 6.91 6.19 -8.76
C ALA A 49 6.00 5.57 -9.83
N LEU A 50 5.05 4.72 -9.43
CA LEU A 50 4.09 4.11 -10.35
C LEU A 50 3.17 5.14 -11.00
N SER A 51 2.75 6.19 -10.26
CA SER A 51 1.96 7.29 -10.82
C SER A 51 2.72 8.02 -11.93
N GLU A 52 4.00 8.33 -11.73
CA GLU A 52 4.84 8.94 -12.77
C GLU A 52 5.05 8.01 -13.97
N GLU A 53 5.29 6.71 -13.73
CA GLU A 53 5.43 5.73 -14.82
C GLU A 53 4.15 5.60 -15.67
N ILE A 54 2.97 5.65 -15.04
CA ILE A 54 1.68 5.63 -15.74
C ILE A 54 1.51 6.90 -16.59
N ARG A 55 1.95 8.07 -16.10
CA ARG A 55 1.93 9.32 -16.88
C ARG A 55 2.86 9.27 -18.09
N GLU A 56 3.95 8.52 -17.99
CA GLU A 56 4.86 8.23 -19.10
C GLU A 56 4.34 7.10 -20.02
N GLU A 57 3.09 6.67 -19.86
CA GLU A 57 2.44 5.58 -20.63
C GLU A 57 3.18 4.24 -20.55
N LYS A 58 3.96 4.02 -19.48
CA LYS A 58 4.62 2.72 -19.26
C LYS A 58 3.58 1.67 -18.88
N LEU A 59 3.78 0.46 -19.39
CA LEU A 59 2.93 -0.68 -19.07
C LEU A 59 3.35 -1.27 -17.72
N ILE A 60 2.50 -1.13 -16.71
CA ILE A 60 2.71 -1.70 -15.38
C ILE A 60 1.78 -2.89 -15.20
N THR A 61 2.34 -4.07 -14.98
CA THR A 61 1.56 -5.29 -14.75
C THR A 61 1.25 -5.48 -13.27
N HIS A 62 0.10 -6.08 -12.96
CA HIS A 62 -0.23 -6.47 -11.58
C HIS A 62 0.82 -7.37 -10.94
N SER A 63 1.40 -8.31 -11.68
CA SER A 63 2.47 -9.17 -11.17
C SER A 63 3.72 -8.37 -10.77
N SER A 64 4.08 -7.32 -11.53
CA SER A 64 5.19 -6.43 -11.20
C SER A 64 4.89 -5.59 -9.96
N TYR A 65 3.69 -5.01 -9.87
CA TYR A 65 3.25 -4.25 -8.69
C TYR A 65 3.27 -5.12 -7.42
N GLU A 66 2.69 -6.31 -7.48
CA GLU A 66 2.65 -7.24 -6.34
C GLU A 66 4.05 -7.63 -5.87
N GLN A 67 4.96 -7.89 -6.81
CA GLN A 67 6.35 -8.20 -6.49
C GLN A 67 7.06 -7.05 -5.78
N GLN A 68 6.86 -5.80 -6.21
CA GLN A 68 7.44 -4.62 -5.55
C GLN A 68 6.88 -4.43 -4.13
N ILE A 69 5.59 -4.66 -3.93
CA ILE A 69 4.99 -4.66 -2.59
C ILE A 69 5.60 -5.76 -1.70
N TYR A 70 5.86 -6.95 -2.24
CA TYR A 70 6.52 -8.05 -1.52
C TYR A 70 7.98 -7.80 -1.18
N GLU A 71 8.65 -6.89 -1.88
CA GLU A 71 10.01 -6.45 -1.56
C GLU A 71 10.01 -5.44 -0.42
N ILE A 72 8.96 -4.62 -0.31
CA ILE A 72 8.78 -3.69 0.81
C ILE A 72 8.29 -4.42 2.07
N VAL A 73 7.33 -5.34 1.92
CA VAL A 73 6.76 -6.14 3.02
C VAL A 73 6.96 -7.65 2.77
N PRO A 74 8.19 -8.19 2.97
CA PRO A 74 8.49 -9.59 2.71
C PRO A 74 7.62 -10.58 3.50
N ALA A 75 7.14 -10.19 4.68
CA ALA A 75 6.25 -11.00 5.51
C ALA A 75 4.90 -11.31 4.85
N LYS A 76 4.55 -10.60 3.76
CA LYS A 76 3.31 -10.78 2.98
C LYS A 76 3.54 -11.42 1.61
N ARG A 77 4.75 -11.94 1.33
CA ARG A 77 5.07 -12.62 0.07
C ARG A 77 4.05 -13.71 -0.27
N GLY A 78 3.57 -13.69 -1.52
CA GLY A 78 2.57 -14.63 -2.02
C GLY A 78 1.12 -14.32 -1.59
N ASN A 79 0.89 -13.28 -0.80
CA ASN A 79 -0.45 -12.82 -0.48
C ASN A 79 -0.87 -11.68 -1.42
N TYR A 80 -1.41 -12.03 -2.59
CA TYR A 80 -1.83 -11.05 -3.59
C TYR A 80 -2.96 -10.15 -3.08
N HIS A 81 -3.83 -10.68 -2.20
CA HIS A 81 -4.89 -9.90 -1.56
C HIS A 81 -4.35 -8.74 -0.72
N PHE A 82 -3.13 -8.86 -0.18
CA PHE A 82 -2.49 -7.76 0.56
C PHE A 82 -2.15 -6.59 -0.38
N ALA A 83 -1.48 -6.86 -1.50
CA ALA A 83 -1.12 -5.85 -2.49
C ALA A 83 -2.37 -5.24 -3.18
N GLU A 84 -3.36 -6.08 -3.50
CA GLU A 84 -4.68 -5.66 -4.01
C GLU A 84 -5.36 -4.71 -3.01
N SER A 85 -5.36 -5.07 -1.72
CA SER A 85 -5.98 -4.24 -0.67
C SER A 85 -5.31 -2.89 -0.51
N ILE A 86 -3.97 -2.81 -0.59
CA ILE A 86 -3.25 -1.52 -0.53
C ILE A 86 -3.75 -0.57 -1.62
N SER A 87 -3.65 -0.99 -2.88
CA SER A 87 -4.02 -0.15 -4.02
C SER A 87 -5.51 0.19 -4.03
N ARG A 88 -6.39 -0.76 -3.65
CA ARG A 88 -7.83 -0.52 -3.55
C ARG A 88 -8.19 0.47 -2.44
N ILE A 89 -7.69 0.29 -1.22
CA ILE A 89 -8.01 1.19 -0.10
C ILE A 89 -7.48 2.60 -0.38
N LEU A 90 -6.30 2.72 -1.00
CA LEU A 90 -5.76 4.01 -1.43
C LEU A 90 -6.63 4.66 -2.51
N HIS A 91 -7.10 3.89 -3.50
CA HIS A 91 -8.05 4.35 -4.51
C HIS A 91 -9.35 4.89 -3.89
N GLU A 92 -9.93 4.17 -2.93
CA GLU A 92 -11.12 4.59 -2.18
C GLU A 92 -10.86 5.87 -1.37
N GLY A 93 -9.66 6.01 -0.82
CA GLY A 93 -9.15 7.22 -0.19
C GLY A 93 -8.78 8.36 -1.16
N ARG A 94 -9.03 8.20 -2.47
CA ARG A 94 -8.66 9.14 -3.54
C ARG A 94 -7.17 9.47 -3.60
N ARG A 95 -6.32 8.50 -3.24
CA ARG A 95 -4.86 8.60 -3.32
C ARG A 95 -4.37 7.67 -4.43
N TRP A 96 -3.70 8.23 -5.43
CA TRP A 96 -3.21 7.54 -6.63
C TRP A 96 -4.26 6.63 -7.29
N PRO A 97 -5.47 7.14 -7.60
CA PRO A 97 -6.52 6.33 -8.21
C PRO A 97 -6.07 5.65 -9.52
N GLU A 98 -5.21 6.33 -10.28
CA GLU A 98 -4.63 5.84 -11.54
C GLU A 98 -3.85 4.53 -11.36
N VAL A 99 -3.19 4.32 -10.23
CA VAL A 99 -2.38 3.11 -9.99
C VAL A 99 -3.29 1.89 -9.89
N PHE A 100 -4.36 1.96 -9.09
CA PHE A 100 -5.32 0.85 -8.99
C PHE A 100 -6.04 0.60 -10.32
N GLU A 101 -6.49 1.67 -10.99
CA GLU A 101 -7.20 1.57 -12.26
C GLU A 101 -6.32 0.99 -13.38
N HIS A 102 -5.03 1.35 -13.44
CA HIS A 102 -4.09 0.80 -14.41
C HIS A 102 -3.74 -0.66 -14.11
N VAL A 103 -3.43 -0.97 -12.85
CA VAL A 103 -2.93 -2.29 -12.45
C VAL A 103 -4.05 -3.34 -12.44
N TYR A 104 -5.22 -3.01 -11.90
CA TYR A 104 -6.33 -3.94 -11.68
C TYR A 104 -7.58 -3.65 -12.53
N GLY A 105 -7.68 -2.50 -13.19
CA GLY A 105 -8.90 -2.11 -13.92
C GLY A 105 -9.19 -2.95 -15.17
N SER A 106 -8.21 -3.65 -15.72
CA SER A 106 -8.43 -4.60 -16.82
C SER A 106 -9.04 -5.93 -16.36
N MET A 107 -9.04 -6.23 -15.05
CA MET A 107 -9.60 -7.46 -14.51
C MET A 107 -11.13 -7.43 -14.43
N GLU A 108 -11.78 -8.50 -14.89
CA GLU A 108 -13.25 -8.63 -14.93
C GLU A 108 -13.91 -8.43 -13.55
N LYS A 109 -13.25 -8.89 -12.48
CA LYS A 109 -13.68 -8.72 -11.09
C LYS A 109 -13.87 -7.26 -10.69
N PHE A 110 -13.05 -6.35 -11.23
CA PHE A 110 -13.05 -4.94 -10.86
C PHE A 110 -13.81 -4.05 -11.85
N LYS A 111 -14.20 -4.56 -13.03
CA LYS A 111 -15.05 -3.80 -13.97
C LYS A 111 -16.36 -3.34 -13.35
N SER A 112 -17.03 -4.21 -12.59
CA SER A 112 -18.28 -3.84 -11.88
C SER A 112 -18.05 -2.83 -10.75
N TYR A 113 -16.87 -2.87 -10.11
CA TYR A 113 -16.48 -1.93 -9.06
C TYR A 113 -16.16 -0.55 -9.65
N LEU A 114 -15.42 -0.48 -10.75
CA LEU A 114 -15.06 0.78 -11.42
C LEU A 114 -16.24 1.40 -12.19
N ASN A 115 -17.13 0.60 -12.76
CA ASN A 115 -18.32 1.06 -13.49
C ASN A 115 -19.45 1.57 -12.58
N LYS A 116 -19.34 1.43 -11.25
CA LYS A 116 -20.33 1.94 -10.29
C LYS A 116 -20.11 3.41 -9.90
N LYS A 117 -19.16 4.10 -10.53
CA LYS A 117 -18.96 5.55 -10.38
C LYS A 117 -20.04 6.35 -11.11
#